data_AF-A0A9Q0Z8N5-F1
#
_entry.id   AF-A0A9Q0Z8N5-F1
#
_cell.length_a   1.000
_cell.length_b   1.000
_cell.length_c   1.000
_cell.angle_alpha   90.00
_cell.angle_beta   90.00
_cell.angle_gamma   90.00
#
_symmetry.space_group_name_H-M   'P 1'
#
loop_
_entity.id
_entity.type
_entity.pdbx_description
1 polymer ?
#
loop_
_entity_poly.entity_id
_entity_poly.type
_entity_poly.pdbx_seq_one_letter_code
_entity_poly.pdbx_strand_id
1 'polypeptide(L)'
;MRPSMSRGVAGHGRGAFRAQNNAGRGGRGGGAFRAQNNAGRGLGVRGRGRGGGRGGANGRGGMRGGNKAVIIPHRHEGVFIAKSKDDALVTKSMVPGDSVYNEKRITVQNEDGAKVEYRVWNPFRSKLGAAIQEGIDNIWIAPGARVLYLGAASGTSVSHVSDIVGPTGVVYAVEFSQRSGRDLVNMAKKRANVIPIIEDARHPSKYRMLVGMVDVIFSDVAQPDQV
;
A
#
# COMPACT_ATOMS: atom_id res chain seq x y z
N MET A 1 70.23 3.42 -17.79
CA MET A 1 70.59 4.66 -18.51
C MET A 1 69.34 5.23 -19.17
N ARG A 2 68.92 6.44 -18.77
CA ARG A 2 68.03 7.31 -19.57
C ARG A 2 68.90 8.15 -20.52
N PRO A 3 68.35 8.65 -21.63
CA PRO A 3 68.12 10.10 -21.77
C PRO A 3 66.69 10.40 -22.29
N SER A 4 65.91 11.31 -21.70
CA SER A 4 65.83 12.79 -21.85
C SER A 4 65.30 13.25 -23.22
N MET A 5 64.06 13.75 -23.31
CA MET A 5 63.68 15.19 -23.45
C MET A 5 64.19 15.83 -24.78
N SER A 6 63.42 16.58 -25.58
CA SER A 6 62.60 17.75 -25.21
C SER A 6 61.88 18.37 -26.43
N ARG A 7 60.94 19.29 -26.11
CA ARG A 7 60.44 20.46 -26.89
C ARG A 7 59.51 20.14 -28.08
N GLY A 8 58.39 20.82 -28.30
CA GLY A 8 57.89 22.11 -27.79
C GLY A 8 57.28 22.89 -28.96
N VAL A 9 56.54 23.97 -28.65
CA VAL A 9 55.87 24.96 -29.54
C VAL A 9 54.41 24.59 -29.88
N ALA A 10 53.36 25.15 -29.27
CA ALA A 10 52.95 26.53 -28.96
C ALA A 10 52.26 27.29 -30.12
N GLY A 11 51.09 27.84 -29.81
CA GLY A 11 50.47 28.95 -30.54
C GLY A 11 49.04 28.68 -31.01
N HIS A 12 48.04 29.56 -30.88
CA HIS A 12 47.79 30.77 -30.09
C HIS A 12 46.41 31.28 -30.57
N GLY A 13 45.68 32.02 -29.72
CA GLY A 13 44.66 33.00 -30.18
C GLY A 13 43.20 32.54 -30.06
N ARG A 14 42.41 32.94 -29.05
CA ARG A 14 41.93 34.26 -28.57
C ARG A 14 40.64 34.75 -29.26
N GLY A 15 39.62 34.94 -28.40
CA GLY A 15 38.62 36.03 -28.44
C GLY A 15 37.44 35.80 -29.38
N ALA A 16 36.26 36.38 -29.17
CA ALA A 16 35.67 37.15 -28.08
C ALA A 16 34.17 37.34 -28.42
N PHE A 17 33.37 37.61 -27.39
CA PHE A 17 32.06 38.26 -27.37
C PHE A 17 31.54 38.93 -28.67
N ARG A 18 30.23 38.80 -28.95
CA ARG A 18 29.21 39.85 -28.73
C ARG A 18 27.90 39.54 -29.48
N ALA A 19 26.78 39.83 -28.82
CA ALA A 19 25.42 39.81 -29.34
C ALA A 19 25.14 40.96 -30.33
N GLN A 20 24.23 40.74 -31.30
CA GLN A 20 23.09 41.63 -31.58
C GLN A 20 22.17 41.12 -32.73
N ASN A 21 20.89 41.03 -32.38
CA ASN A 21 19.67 41.52 -33.06
C ASN A 21 19.51 41.55 -34.59
N ASN A 22 18.42 40.93 -35.07
CA ASN A 22 17.29 41.49 -35.83
C ASN A 22 16.45 40.30 -36.38
N ALA A 23 15.15 40.33 -36.68
CA ALA A 23 13.99 41.14 -36.32
C ALA A 23 12.79 40.50 -37.03
N GLY A 24 11.59 40.68 -36.47
CA GLY A 24 10.31 40.58 -37.19
C GLY A 24 9.54 39.27 -36.97
N ARG A 25 8.22 39.28 -36.76
CA ARG A 25 7.24 40.37 -36.79
C ARG A 25 5.91 39.82 -36.29
N GLY A 26 5.26 40.57 -35.39
CA GLY A 26 3.80 40.65 -35.23
C GLY A 26 3.14 39.53 -34.39
N GLY A 27 2.35 39.81 -33.36
CA GLY A 27 1.88 41.09 -32.85
C GLY A 27 0.45 40.95 -32.29
N ARG A 28 0.24 41.63 -31.16
CA ARG A 28 -1.03 42.06 -30.54
C ARG A 28 -1.82 40.95 -29.82
N GLY A 29 -2.09 41.03 -28.52
CA GLY A 29 -2.12 42.20 -27.62
C GLY A 29 -3.41 42.11 -26.81
N GLY A 30 -3.30 41.93 -25.49
CA GLY A 30 -3.72 42.97 -24.53
C GLY A 30 -5.16 42.70 -24.09
N GLY A 31 -5.43 42.28 -22.86
CA GLY A 31 -5.46 43.11 -21.65
C GLY A 31 -6.88 42.95 -21.09
N ALA A 32 -7.07 42.24 -19.97
CA ALA A 32 -7.01 42.76 -18.62
C ALA A 32 -8.35 43.36 -18.12
N PHE A 33 -8.73 42.89 -16.91
CA PHE A 33 -9.57 43.53 -15.89
C PHE A 33 -11.11 43.38 -15.90
N ARG A 34 -11.54 42.97 -14.69
CA ARG A 34 -12.68 43.46 -13.87
C ARG A 34 -14.08 42.89 -14.06
N ALA A 35 -14.49 42.23 -12.98
CA ALA A 35 -15.79 42.25 -12.30
C ALA A 35 -16.80 43.32 -12.76
N GLN A 36 -18.07 42.93 -12.90
CA GLN A 36 -19.12 43.32 -11.96
C GLN A 36 -20.44 42.59 -12.22
N ASN A 37 -21.16 42.36 -11.13
CA ASN A 37 -22.57 41.97 -11.04
C ASN A 37 -23.47 42.79 -11.97
N ASN A 38 -24.52 42.19 -12.55
CA ASN A 38 -25.89 42.66 -12.28
C ASN A 38 -26.97 41.67 -12.73
N ALA A 39 -28.09 41.80 -12.04
CA ALA A 39 -29.29 40.99 -12.02
C ALA A 39 -30.21 41.09 -13.24
N GLY A 40 -31.05 40.07 -13.36
CA GLY A 40 -32.38 40.10 -13.97
C GLY A 40 -32.93 38.68 -14.05
N ARG A 41 -34.21 38.35 -13.86
CA ARG A 41 -35.44 39.03 -13.46
C ARG A 41 -36.52 37.92 -13.44
N GLY A 42 -37.50 38.00 -12.52
CA GLY A 42 -38.83 37.34 -12.63
C GLY A 42 -38.96 35.98 -11.90
N LEU A 43 -39.49 35.88 -10.66
CA LEU A 43 -40.90 35.98 -10.19
C LEU A 43 -41.81 34.81 -10.61
N GLY A 44 -42.32 34.04 -9.63
CA GLY A 44 -43.38 33.05 -9.88
C GLY A 44 -43.72 32.01 -8.79
N VAL A 45 -44.04 32.44 -7.57
CA VAL A 45 -45.14 31.94 -6.68
C VAL A 45 -45.30 30.43 -6.33
N ARG A 46 -45.13 30.16 -5.02
CA ARG A 46 -45.86 29.27 -4.07
C ARG A 46 -46.45 27.91 -4.53
N GLY A 47 -45.94 26.84 -3.90
CA GLY A 47 -46.66 25.58 -3.65
C GLY A 47 -46.26 24.99 -2.28
N ARG A 48 -47.25 24.64 -1.46
CA ARG A 48 -47.16 24.22 -0.04
C ARG A 48 -47.42 22.71 0.07
N GLY A 49 -46.63 21.97 0.85
CA GLY A 49 -46.89 20.58 1.27
C GLY A 49 -45.59 19.79 1.52
N ARG A 50 -45.12 19.62 2.76
CA ARG A 50 -45.50 18.62 3.79
C ARG A 50 -45.10 17.17 3.44
N GLY A 51 -44.00 16.71 4.04
CA GLY A 51 -43.92 15.37 4.67
C GLY A 51 -43.17 14.26 3.93
N GLY A 52 -42.24 13.61 4.67
CA GLY A 52 -41.72 12.25 4.42
C GLY A 52 -40.63 12.18 3.34
N GLY A 53 -39.44 11.62 3.53
CA GLY A 53 -38.99 10.60 4.47
C GLY A 53 -38.42 9.44 3.66
N ARG A 54 -37.09 9.21 3.77
CA ARG A 54 -36.33 8.01 3.35
C ARG A 54 -36.31 7.74 1.83
N GLY A 55 -35.19 7.45 1.18
CA GLY A 55 -33.99 6.72 1.62
C GLY A 55 -33.80 5.59 0.61
N GLY A 56 -32.66 5.58 -0.09
CA GLY A 56 -32.36 4.56 -1.10
C GLY A 56 -30.98 4.67 -1.70
N ALA A 57 -30.00 5.17 -0.95
CA ALA A 57 -28.60 4.99 -1.32
C ALA A 57 -28.24 3.52 -1.02
N ASN A 58 -28.11 2.72 -2.07
CA ASN A 58 -27.49 1.39 -2.04
C ASN A 58 -26.02 1.51 -1.60
N GLY A 59 -25.82 1.74 -0.31
CA GLY A 59 -24.54 1.60 0.37
C GLY A 59 -24.44 0.19 0.90
N ARG A 60 -23.60 -0.63 0.25
CA ARG A 60 -23.11 -1.90 0.81
C ARG A 60 -22.77 -1.68 2.27
N GLY A 61 -23.50 -2.35 3.16
CA GLY A 61 -23.39 -2.22 4.61
C GLY A 61 -22.01 -2.65 5.09
N GLY A 62 -21.09 -1.71 5.17
CA GLY A 62 -19.88 -1.90 5.94
C GLY A 62 -20.22 -1.78 7.43
N MET A 63 -19.73 -2.71 8.26
CA MET A 63 -19.69 -2.59 9.75
C MET A 63 -19.55 -1.13 10.20
N ARG A 64 -20.58 -0.59 10.87
CA ARG A 64 -20.47 0.73 11.50
C ARG A 64 -19.56 0.61 12.72
N GLY A 65 -18.53 1.46 12.79
CA GLY A 65 -17.66 1.55 13.96
C GLY A 65 -18.46 1.98 15.19
N GLY A 66 -18.34 1.25 16.30
CA GLY A 66 -19.05 1.57 17.55
C GLY A 66 -19.61 0.37 18.31
N ASN A 67 -19.70 -0.81 17.69
CA ASN A 67 -20.11 -2.01 18.42
C ASN A 67 -18.93 -2.56 19.23
N LYS A 68 -19.15 -2.87 20.50
CA LYS A 68 -18.21 -3.63 21.34
C LYS A 68 -18.01 -4.99 20.68
N ALA A 69 -16.85 -5.20 20.07
CA ALA A 69 -16.47 -6.47 19.49
C ALA A 69 -15.67 -7.26 20.53
N VAL A 70 -16.00 -8.54 20.69
CA VAL A 70 -15.21 -9.47 21.52
C VAL A 70 -14.20 -10.16 20.60
N ILE A 71 -12.93 -10.15 20.98
CA ILE A 71 -11.88 -10.81 20.21
C ILE A 71 -11.68 -12.22 20.75
N ILE A 72 -11.84 -13.23 19.89
CA ILE A 72 -11.67 -14.65 20.22
C ILE A 72 -10.52 -15.20 19.37
N PRO A 73 -9.59 -16.00 19.93
CA PRO A 73 -8.55 -16.65 19.14
C PRO A 73 -9.17 -17.59 18.10
N HIS A 74 -8.59 -17.60 16.89
CA HIS A 74 -8.93 -18.58 15.86
C HIS A 74 -8.17 -19.89 16.10
N ARG A 75 -8.54 -20.97 15.39
CA ARG A 75 -7.78 -22.23 15.40
C ARG A 75 -6.37 -22.11 14.79
N HIS A 76 -6.11 -21.07 14.00
CA HIS A 76 -4.79 -20.79 13.45
C HIS A 76 -4.11 -19.73 14.33
N GLU A 77 -2.87 -19.99 14.71
CA GLU A 77 -2.11 -19.09 15.58
C GLU A 77 -1.91 -17.72 14.93
N GLY A 78 -1.95 -16.65 15.74
CA GLY A 78 -1.84 -15.26 15.27
C GLY A 78 -3.07 -14.71 14.53
N VAL A 79 -4.10 -15.53 14.31
CA VAL A 79 -5.37 -15.13 13.71
C VAL A 79 -6.47 -15.11 14.77
N PHE A 80 -7.38 -14.14 14.68
CA PHE A 80 -8.47 -13.95 15.63
C PHE A 80 -9.78 -13.69 14.91
N ILE A 81 -10.90 -13.90 15.61
CA ILE A 81 -12.24 -13.52 15.17
C ILE A 81 -12.74 -12.39 16.08
N ALA A 82 -13.16 -11.29 15.48
CA ALA A 82 -13.96 -10.28 16.14
C ALA A 82 -15.44 -10.67 16.07
N LYS A 83 -15.98 -11.21 17.17
CA LYS A 83 -17.41 -11.50 17.30
C LYS A 83 -18.17 -10.20 17.53
N SER A 84 -19.12 -9.93 16.64
CA SER A 84 -20.03 -8.79 16.77
C SER A 84 -21.40 -9.17 16.18
N LYS A 85 -22.15 -8.22 15.60
CA LYS A 85 -23.36 -8.56 14.83
C LYS A 85 -23.02 -9.39 13.60
N ASP A 86 -21.91 -9.04 12.96
CA ASP A 86 -21.31 -9.79 11.87
C ASP A 86 -19.90 -10.20 12.35
N ASP A 87 -19.51 -11.44 12.11
CA ASP A 87 -18.17 -11.90 12.47
C ASP A 87 -17.15 -11.40 11.46
N ALA A 88 -15.97 -11.04 11.94
CA ALA A 88 -14.87 -10.60 11.07
C ALA A 88 -13.56 -11.29 11.46
N LEU A 89 -12.80 -11.70 10.45
CA LEU A 89 -11.42 -12.16 10.62
C LEU A 89 -10.53 -10.97 10.94
N VAL A 90 -9.68 -11.08 11.95
CA VAL A 90 -8.77 -10.00 12.36
C VAL A 90 -7.37 -10.53 12.69
N THR A 91 -6.36 -9.69 12.50
CA THR A 91 -4.96 -9.92 12.92
C THR A 91 -4.53 -8.88 13.94
N LYS A 92 -3.60 -9.23 14.82
CA LYS A 92 -3.01 -8.28 15.79
C LYS A 92 -2.06 -7.34 15.06
N SER A 93 -2.33 -6.04 15.07
CA SER A 93 -1.52 -5.05 14.37
C SER A 93 -0.11 -4.97 14.97
N MET A 94 0.91 -5.16 14.14
CA MET A 94 2.30 -4.90 14.55
C MET A 94 2.63 -3.41 14.62
N VAL A 95 1.90 -2.57 13.89
CA VAL A 95 2.12 -1.11 13.83
C VAL A 95 0.81 -0.42 14.21
N PRO A 96 0.51 -0.28 15.52
CA PRO A 96 -0.71 0.39 15.97
C PRO A 96 -0.79 1.82 15.43
N GLY A 97 -2.00 2.30 15.14
CA GLY A 97 -2.20 3.65 14.60
C GLY A 97 -2.13 3.75 13.07
N ASP A 98 -1.50 2.80 12.39
CA ASP A 98 -1.34 2.78 10.93
C ASP A 98 -2.29 1.80 10.24
N SER A 99 -2.96 2.25 9.17
CA SER A 99 -3.73 1.39 8.28
C SER A 99 -3.02 1.29 6.93
N VAL A 100 -2.94 0.08 6.37
CA VAL A 100 -2.21 -0.14 5.10
C VAL A 100 -3.09 0.20 3.90
N TYR A 101 -4.35 -0.21 3.92
CA TYR A 101 -5.29 -0.03 2.81
C TYR A 101 -6.65 0.52 3.26
N ASN A 102 -6.64 1.26 4.38
CA ASN A 102 -7.82 1.85 5.03
C ASN A 102 -8.83 0.80 5.51
N GLU A 103 -8.34 -0.34 5.98
CA GLU A 103 -9.11 -1.35 6.69
C GLU A 103 -9.61 -0.85 8.04
N LYS A 104 -10.69 -1.47 8.53
CA LYS A 104 -11.23 -1.19 9.87
C LYS A 104 -10.28 -1.72 10.93
N ARG A 105 -10.18 -1.00 12.03
CA ARG A 105 -9.31 -1.31 13.16
C ARG A 105 -10.11 -1.32 14.44
N ILE A 106 -9.78 -2.25 15.33
CA ILE A 106 -10.47 -2.45 16.61
C ILE A 106 -9.40 -2.33 17.69
N THR A 107 -9.52 -1.33 18.54
CA THR A 107 -8.64 -1.17 19.70
C THR A 107 -9.30 -1.79 20.91
N VAL A 108 -8.59 -2.70 21.56
CA VAL A 108 -9.00 -3.34 22.81
C VAL A 108 -8.03 -2.90 23.90
N GLN A 109 -8.58 -2.56 25.08
CA GLN A 109 -7.78 -2.35 26.28
C GLN A 109 -7.74 -3.66 27.05
N ASN A 110 -6.53 -4.20 27.26
CA ASN A 110 -6.35 -5.37 28.12
C ASN A 110 -6.45 -4.96 29.60
N GLU A 111 -6.62 -5.96 30.47
CA GLU A 111 -6.69 -5.78 31.92
C GLU A 111 -5.43 -5.08 32.50
N ASP A 112 -4.28 -5.28 31.85
CA ASP A 112 -3.00 -4.62 32.19
C ASP A 112 -2.93 -3.14 31.75
N GLY A 113 -4.01 -2.58 31.19
CA GLY A 113 -4.05 -1.22 30.64
C GLY A 113 -3.37 -1.05 29.27
N ALA A 114 -2.72 -2.09 28.75
CA ALA A 114 -2.11 -2.08 27.43
C ALA A 114 -3.18 -2.03 26.33
N LYS A 115 -3.02 -1.08 25.40
CA LYS A 115 -3.89 -0.95 24.22
C LYS A 115 -3.36 -1.83 23.10
N VAL A 116 -4.13 -2.85 22.73
CA VAL A 116 -3.84 -3.70 21.57
C VAL A 116 -4.77 -3.32 20.43
N GLU A 117 -4.20 -3.17 19.24
CA GLU A 117 -4.95 -2.87 18.03
C GLU A 117 -5.04 -4.11 17.14
N TYR A 118 -6.25 -4.42 16.68
CA TYR A 118 -6.53 -5.47 15.72
C TYR A 118 -6.97 -4.85 14.39
N ARG A 119 -6.60 -5.48 13.28
CA ARG A 119 -6.94 -5.05 11.92
C ARG A 119 -7.89 -6.05 11.30
N VAL A 120 -8.98 -5.56 10.71
CA VAL A 120 -9.95 -6.39 10.00
C VAL A 120 -9.33 -6.88 8.70
N TRP A 121 -9.31 -8.19 8.52
CA TRP A 121 -8.84 -8.84 7.31
C TRP A 121 -10.01 -9.15 6.39
N ASN A 122 -10.03 -8.54 5.20
CA ASN A 122 -11.11 -8.72 4.24
C ASN A 122 -10.88 -9.98 3.37
N PRO A 123 -11.73 -11.03 3.47
CA PRO A 123 -11.61 -12.26 2.67
C PRO A 123 -11.78 -12.01 1.17
N PHE A 124 -12.63 -11.04 0.78
CA PHE A 124 -12.86 -10.71 -0.64
C PHE A 124 -11.68 -10.00 -1.31
N ARG A 125 -10.65 -9.62 -0.55
CA ARG A 125 -9.44 -8.97 -1.05
C ARG A 125 -8.19 -9.81 -0.82
N SER A 126 -8.31 -10.97 -0.19
CA SER A 126 -7.17 -11.79 0.19
C SER A 126 -7.52 -13.26 0.04
N LYS A 127 -6.85 -13.95 -0.89
CA LYS A 127 -7.06 -15.39 -1.12
C LYS A 127 -6.77 -16.21 0.14
N LEU A 128 -5.75 -15.82 0.92
CA LEU A 128 -5.44 -16.44 2.21
C LEU A 128 -6.54 -16.18 3.25
N GLY A 129 -7.05 -14.95 3.34
CA GLY A 129 -8.16 -14.62 4.23
C GLY A 129 -9.44 -15.40 3.87
N ALA A 130 -9.72 -15.57 2.58
CA ALA A 130 -10.80 -16.43 2.09
C ALA A 130 -10.58 -17.91 2.47
N ALA A 131 -9.38 -18.46 2.24
CA ALA A 131 -9.07 -19.84 2.59
C ALA A 131 -9.23 -20.14 4.09
N ILE A 132 -8.80 -19.19 4.94
CA ILE A 132 -8.99 -19.29 6.40
C ILE A 132 -10.47 -19.29 6.76
N GLN A 133 -11.25 -18.38 6.17
CA GLN A 133 -12.69 -18.29 6.41
C GLN A 133 -13.46 -19.54 5.93
N GLU A 134 -13.06 -20.11 4.80
CA GLU A 134 -13.65 -21.34 4.24
C GLU A 134 -13.23 -22.61 4.99
N GLY A 135 -12.31 -22.52 5.94
CA GLY A 135 -12.03 -23.64 6.82
C GLY A 135 -10.82 -24.50 6.45
N ILE A 136 -9.80 -23.99 5.74
CA ILE A 136 -8.53 -24.72 5.45
C ILE A 136 -7.81 -25.29 6.71
N ASP A 137 -7.48 -26.58 6.75
CA ASP A 137 -6.98 -27.21 7.99
C ASP A 137 -5.68 -26.61 8.53
N ASN A 138 -4.70 -26.37 7.66
CA ASN A 138 -3.42 -25.79 8.05
C ASN A 138 -2.94 -24.78 7.00
N ILE A 139 -2.50 -23.61 7.47
CA ILE A 139 -1.90 -22.56 6.64
C ILE A 139 -0.37 -22.52 6.76
N TRP A 140 0.20 -23.27 7.72
CA TRP A 140 1.63 -23.35 8.05
C TRP A 140 2.30 -22.04 8.47
N ILE A 141 1.62 -20.91 8.33
CA ILE A 141 2.04 -19.59 8.80
C ILE A 141 1.69 -19.48 10.29
N ALA A 142 2.73 -19.50 11.12
CA ALA A 142 2.64 -19.36 12.57
C ALA A 142 3.56 -18.22 13.06
N PRO A 143 3.33 -17.70 14.28
CA PRO A 143 4.26 -16.77 14.91
C PRO A 143 5.71 -17.30 14.91
N GLY A 144 6.66 -16.49 14.46
CA GLY A 144 8.08 -16.85 14.33
C GLY A 144 8.47 -17.54 13.03
N ALA A 145 7.51 -17.95 12.18
CA ALA A 145 7.81 -18.61 10.91
C ALA A 145 8.51 -17.68 9.90
N ARG A 146 9.28 -18.26 8.98
CA ARG A 146 9.86 -17.56 7.83
C ARG A 146 9.03 -17.87 6.59
N VAL A 147 8.42 -16.83 6.02
CA VAL A 147 7.49 -16.96 4.90
C VAL A 147 8.06 -16.30 3.65
N LEU A 148 8.06 -17.01 2.53
CA LEU A 148 8.28 -16.43 1.20
C LEU A 148 6.92 -16.21 0.52
N TYR A 149 6.55 -14.96 0.29
CA TYR A 149 5.32 -14.57 -0.38
C TYR A 149 5.63 -14.16 -1.83
N LEU A 150 5.15 -14.93 -2.80
CA LEU A 150 5.31 -14.68 -4.23
C LEU A 150 4.06 -13.97 -4.77
N GLY A 151 4.25 -12.84 -5.45
CA GLY A 151 3.14 -12.02 -5.94
C GLY A 151 2.56 -11.11 -4.85
N ALA A 152 3.43 -10.40 -4.13
CA ALA A 152 3.04 -9.56 -3.00
C ALA A 152 2.18 -8.34 -3.37
N ALA A 153 2.16 -7.95 -4.64
CA ALA A 153 1.49 -6.76 -5.16
C ALA A 153 1.81 -5.51 -4.31
N SER A 154 0.80 -4.80 -3.81
CA SER A 154 0.98 -3.63 -2.95
C SER A 154 1.14 -3.97 -1.46
N GLY A 155 1.19 -5.26 -1.09
CA GLY A 155 1.41 -5.71 0.28
C GLY A 155 0.17 -5.74 1.18
N THR A 156 -1.05 -5.73 0.63
CA THR A 156 -2.29 -5.79 1.41
C THR A 156 -2.38 -7.07 2.25
N SER A 157 -2.30 -8.25 1.62
CA SER A 157 -2.29 -9.56 2.30
C SER A 157 -0.99 -9.77 3.07
N VAL A 158 0.16 -9.37 2.51
CA VAL A 158 1.47 -9.47 3.15
C VAL A 158 1.49 -8.78 4.51
N SER A 159 0.81 -7.64 4.64
CA SER A 159 0.73 -6.93 5.92
C SER A 159 0.00 -7.74 7.01
N HIS A 160 -0.97 -8.60 6.65
CA HIS A 160 -1.64 -9.50 7.59
C HIS A 160 -0.78 -10.72 7.90
N VAL A 161 -0.05 -11.26 6.91
CA VAL A 161 0.93 -12.35 7.13
C VAL A 161 2.03 -11.90 8.07
N SER A 162 2.54 -10.68 7.88
CA SER A 162 3.51 -10.03 8.78
C SER A 162 2.97 -9.90 10.21
N ASP A 163 1.70 -9.49 10.37
CA ASP A 163 1.05 -9.41 11.67
C ASP A 163 0.95 -10.78 12.38
N ILE A 164 0.70 -11.87 11.63
CA ILE A 164 0.59 -13.25 12.16
C ILE A 164 1.96 -13.78 12.59
N VAL A 165 2.95 -13.65 11.70
CA VAL A 165 4.33 -14.11 11.92
C VAL A 165 4.98 -13.33 13.07
N GLY A 166 4.62 -12.07 13.25
CA GLY A 166 5.08 -11.25 14.36
C GLY A 166 6.55 -10.82 14.22
N PRO A 167 7.12 -10.23 15.30
CA PRO A 167 8.44 -9.61 15.27
C PRO A 167 9.61 -10.61 15.21
N THR A 168 9.38 -11.88 15.56
CA THR A 168 10.41 -12.92 15.59
C THR A 168 10.59 -13.65 14.26
N GLY A 169 9.56 -13.65 13.41
CA GLY A 169 9.65 -14.24 12.08
C GLY A 169 9.89 -13.21 11.00
N VAL A 170 9.95 -13.68 9.74
CA VAL A 170 10.33 -12.85 8.58
C VAL A 170 9.44 -13.17 7.40
N VAL A 171 8.99 -12.13 6.69
CA VAL A 171 8.24 -12.26 5.44
C VAL A 171 9.05 -11.69 4.29
N TYR A 172 9.52 -12.56 3.40
CA TYR A 172 10.14 -12.17 2.14
C TYR A 172 9.04 -11.95 1.09
N ALA A 173 8.84 -10.71 0.67
CA ALA A 173 7.75 -10.34 -0.22
C ALA A 173 8.29 -10.06 -1.63
N VAL A 174 8.07 -10.99 -2.56
CA VAL A 174 8.53 -10.89 -3.95
C VAL A 174 7.44 -10.26 -4.82
N GLU A 175 7.78 -9.19 -5.51
CA GLU A 175 6.90 -8.52 -6.45
C GLU A 175 7.67 -8.06 -7.69
N PHE A 176 7.14 -8.33 -8.89
CA PHE A 176 7.81 -7.96 -10.14
C PHE A 176 7.55 -6.49 -10.52
N SER A 177 6.33 -5.99 -10.26
CA SER A 177 5.93 -4.65 -10.69
C SER A 177 6.66 -3.57 -9.90
N GLN A 178 7.36 -2.69 -10.60
CA GLN A 178 8.00 -1.52 -9.99
C GLN A 178 6.98 -0.55 -9.37
N ARG A 179 5.76 -0.47 -9.93
CA ARG A 179 4.70 0.40 -9.41
C ARG A 179 4.20 -0.14 -8.07
N SER A 180 3.79 -1.41 -8.04
CA SER A 180 3.31 -2.07 -6.83
C SER A 180 4.43 -2.19 -5.79
N GLY A 181 5.66 -2.41 -6.26
CA GLY A 181 6.87 -2.45 -5.45
C GLY A 181 7.12 -1.17 -4.64
N ARG A 182 6.75 0.02 -5.16
CA ARG A 182 6.85 1.27 -4.38
C ARG A 182 5.94 1.23 -3.15
N ASP A 183 4.71 0.77 -3.30
CA ASP A 183 3.75 0.66 -2.21
C ASP A 183 4.20 -0.41 -1.21
N LEU A 184 4.68 -1.55 -1.72
CA LEU A 184 5.24 -2.63 -0.91
C LEU A 184 6.43 -2.16 -0.06
N VAL A 185 7.37 -1.43 -0.65
CA VAL A 185 8.51 -0.84 0.06
C VAL A 185 8.05 0.18 1.11
N ASN A 186 7.05 1.00 0.80
CA ASN A 186 6.52 1.97 1.77
C ASN A 186 5.82 1.30 2.96
N MET A 187 5.15 0.17 2.74
CA MET A 187 4.58 -0.65 3.81
C MET A 187 5.70 -1.32 4.64
N ALA A 188 6.71 -1.88 3.99
CA ALA A 188 7.84 -2.54 4.63
C ALA A 188 8.69 -1.57 5.49
N LYS A 189 8.80 -0.28 5.11
CA LYS A 189 9.47 0.73 5.96
C LYS A 189 8.88 0.82 7.37
N LYS A 190 7.59 0.53 7.52
CA LYS A 190 6.90 0.57 8.82
C LYS A 190 6.96 -0.79 9.55
N ARG A 191 7.26 -1.89 8.85
CA ARG A 191 7.26 -3.26 9.37
C ARG A 191 8.62 -3.91 9.18
N ALA A 192 9.40 -3.93 10.25
CA ALA A 192 10.78 -4.42 10.23
C ALA A 192 10.93 -5.91 9.86
N ASN A 193 9.87 -6.72 10.03
CA ASN A 193 9.85 -8.14 9.69
C ASN A 193 9.51 -8.41 8.21
N VAL A 194 9.30 -7.39 7.38
CA VAL A 194 9.00 -7.55 5.94
C VAL A 194 10.20 -7.11 5.11
N ILE A 195 10.71 -8.01 4.27
CA ILE A 195 11.80 -7.75 3.33
C ILE A 195 11.19 -7.67 1.92
N PRO A 196 11.06 -6.48 1.32
CA PRO A 196 10.53 -6.32 -0.03
C PRO A 196 11.61 -6.66 -1.06
N ILE A 197 11.28 -7.52 -2.03
CA ILE A 197 12.16 -7.96 -3.10
C ILE A 197 11.48 -7.63 -4.43
N ILE A 198 12.02 -6.64 -5.16
CA ILE A 198 11.45 -6.21 -6.43
C ILE A 198 12.15 -6.94 -7.58
N GLU A 199 11.77 -8.20 -7.78
CA GLU A 199 12.33 -9.09 -8.80
C GLU A 199 11.27 -10.04 -9.37
N ASP A 200 11.60 -10.66 -10.50
CA ASP A 200 10.76 -11.69 -11.11
C ASP A 200 10.86 -13.02 -10.34
N ALA A 201 9.72 -13.51 -9.84
CA ALA A 201 9.62 -14.77 -9.10
C ALA A 201 10.12 -15.99 -9.90
N ARG A 202 10.08 -15.93 -11.25
CA ARG A 202 10.55 -16.99 -12.16
C ARG A 202 12.08 -17.18 -12.15
N HIS A 203 12.82 -16.24 -11.57
CA HIS A 203 14.28 -16.30 -11.52
C HIS A 203 14.81 -16.25 -10.07
N PRO A 204 14.59 -17.31 -9.25
CA PRO A 204 15.04 -17.33 -7.84
C PRO A 204 16.54 -17.08 -7.65
N SER A 205 17.36 -17.44 -8.64
CA SER A 205 18.81 -17.19 -8.62
C SER A 205 19.19 -15.72 -8.47
N LYS A 206 18.32 -14.78 -8.87
CA LYS A 206 18.58 -13.32 -8.76
C LYS A 206 18.48 -12.81 -7.33
N TYR A 207 17.56 -13.35 -6.54
CA TYR A 207 17.33 -12.92 -5.14
C TYR A 207 17.78 -13.94 -4.10
N ARG A 208 18.48 -15.00 -4.53
CA ARG A 208 19.03 -16.06 -3.65
C ARG A 208 19.93 -15.56 -2.53
N MET A 209 20.55 -14.38 -2.69
CA MET A 209 21.42 -13.79 -1.67
C MET A 209 20.63 -13.13 -0.54
N LEU A 210 19.35 -12.81 -0.78
CA LEU A 210 18.47 -12.13 0.17
C LEU A 210 17.60 -13.11 0.96
N VAL A 211 17.21 -14.22 0.34
CA VAL A 211 16.26 -15.19 0.92
C VAL A 211 17.03 -16.38 1.49
N GLY A 212 16.91 -16.59 2.81
CA GLY A 212 17.42 -17.78 3.49
C GLY A 212 16.48 -18.98 3.37
N MET A 213 16.75 -20.07 4.11
CA MET A 213 15.76 -21.15 4.24
C MET A 213 14.49 -20.62 4.88
N VAL A 214 13.36 -20.91 4.22
CA VAL A 214 12.00 -20.52 4.63
C VAL A 214 11.21 -21.76 5.02
N ASP A 215 10.24 -21.57 5.91
CA ASP A 215 9.38 -22.65 6.41
C ASP A 215 8.15 -22.82 5.50
N VAL A 216 7.67 -21.72 4.92
CA VAL A 216 6.44 -21.68 4.11
C VAL A 216 6.61 -20.81 2.88
N ILE A 217 6.08 -21.27 1.76
CA ILE A 217 5.92 -20.48 0.54
C ILE A 217 4.43 -20.25 0.31
N PHE A 218 4.04 -18.99 0.14
CA PHE A 218 2.70 -18.63 -0.32
C PHE A 218 2.80 -18.08 -1.75
N SER A 219 2.11 -18.72 -2.69
CA SER A 219 2.14 -18.34 -4.10
C SER A 219 0.81 -17.71 -4.50
N ASP A 220 0.82 -16.38 -4.70
CA ASP A 220 -0.32 -15.58 -5.17
C ASP A 220 -0.11 -15.04 -6.60
N VAL A 221 0.81 -15.68 -7.33
CA VAL A 221 1.12 -15.34 -8.71
C VAL A 221 -0.05 -15.77 -9.60
N ALA A 222 -0.34 -15.02 -10.65
CA ALA A 222 -1.35 -15.36 -11.65
C ALA A 222 -0.66 -15.45 -13.01
N GLN A 223 0.14 -16.51 -13.19
CA GLN A 223 0.87 -16.77 -14.43
C GLN A 223 0.61 -18.21 -14.91
N PRO A 224 0.55 -18.48 -16.22
CA PRO A 224 0.29 -19.82 -16.74
C PRO A 224 1.36 -20.86 -16.39
N ASP A 225 2.60 -20.42 -16.17
CA ASP A 225 3.77 -21.22 -15.81
C ASP A 225 3.94 -21.38 -14.30
N GLN A 226 2.89 -21.11 -13.52
CA GLN A 226 2.86 -21.36 -12.08
C GLN A 226 2.86 -22.87 -11.81
N VAL A 227 3.95 -23.37 -11.19
CA VAL A 227 4.12 -24.76 -10.73
C VAL A 227 4.25 -24.77 -9.22
#